data_AF-A0A956DNL0-F1
#
_entry.id   AF-A0A956DNL0-F1
#
_cell.length_a   1.000
_cell.length_b   1.000
_cell.length_c   1.000
_cell.angle_alpha   90.00
_cell.angle_beta   90.00
_cell.angle_gamma   90.00
#
_symmetry.space_group_name_H-M   'P 1'
#
loop_
_entity.id
_entity.type
_entity.pdbx_description
1 polymer ?
#
loop_
_entity_poly.entity_id
_entity_poly.type
_entity_poly.pdbx_seq_one_letter_code
_entity_poly.pdbx_strand_id
1 'polypeptide(L)'
;MSARPLPLLLSRRHRGNTSLVALAFLLTLVVFWDRGRVTTAEAEDRKYQLLDAWRPDDITRLDMSFGDRRVVVEAEREEGVLVRYRLIEGGKEVEADEQAIEQYLASLELGMYQRRVEGLGDAEMGLDAPRATISLAMGELGYALRIGGDAPKPDGGAYLEVKGGTRGTVHYVIGAPLLGALLL
;
A
#
# COMPACT_ATOMS: atom_id res chain seq x y z
N MET A 1 20.95 -61.93 28.25
CA MET A 1 20.99 -60.56 27.68
C MET A 1 19.76 -60.43 26.78
N SER A 2 18.76 -59.65 27.22
CA SER A 2 17.45 -59.53 26.56
C SER A 2 17.35 -58.15 25.91
N ALA A 3 17.14 -58.12 24.59
CA ALA A 3 16.85 -56.91 23.84
C ALA A 3 15.33 -56.64 23.88
N ARG A 4 14.93 -55.50 24.44
CA ARG A 4 13.54 -55.02 24.38
C ARG A 4 13.34 -54.21 23.10
N PRO A 5 12.37 -54.56 22.23
CA PRO A 5 11.99 -53.69 21.12
C PRO A 5 11.23 -52.47 21.65
N LEU A 6 11.59 -51.28 21.16
CA LEU A 6 10.85 -50.05 21.35
C LEU A 6 9.45 -50.21 20.73
N PRO A 7 8.35 -50.01 21.47
CA PRO A 7 7.03 -50.02 20.88
C PRO A 7 6.83 -48.77 20.03
N LEU A 8 6.77 -48.94 18.71
CA LEU A 8 6.15 -48.02 17.77
C LEU A 8 4.64 -47.93 18.08
N LEU A 9 4.30 -47.17 19.11
CA LEU A 9 2.92 -46.82 19.44
C LEU A 9 2.74 -45.30 19.32
N LEU A 10 2.99 -44.76 18.13
CA LEU A 10 2.35 -43.51 17.70
C LEU A 10 0.90 -43.80 17.25
N SER A 11 0.12 -44.26 18.23
CA SER A 11 -1.19 -43.72 18.61
C SER A 11 -2.03 -43.12 17.47
N ARG A 12 -3.06 -43.87 17.05
CA ARG A 12 -4.25 -43.39 16.31
C ARG A 12 -4.96 -42.20 17.00
N ARG A 13 -4.59 -41.85 18.23
CA ARG A 13 -5.22 -40.83 19.09
C ARG A 13 -4.74 -39.40 18.80
N HIS A 14 -3.60 -39.23 18.10
CA HIS A 14 -3.09 -37.90 17.74
C HIS A 14 -3.38 -37.50 16.30
N ARG A 15 -4.04 -38.35 15.50
CA ARG A 15 -4.34 -38.06 14.09
C ARG A 15 -5.08 -36.73 13.90
N GLY A 16 -6.01 -36.41 14.80
CA GLY A 16 -6.73 -35.13 14.79
C GLY A 16 -5.84 -33.93 15.12
N ASN A 17 -4.94 -34.06 16.11
CA ASN A 17 -4.05 -32.97 16.50
C ASN A 17 -2.95 -32.73 15.44
N THR A 18 -2.38 -33.78 14.85
CA THR A 18 -1.40 -33.61 13.76
C THR A 18 -2.05 -33.03 12.52
N SER A 19 -3.30 -33.39 12.19
CA SER A 19 -4.01 -32.74 11.07
C SER A 19 -4.28 -31.27 11.34
N LEU A 20 -4.63 -30.89 12.58
CA LEU A 20 -4.84 -29.48 12.93
C LEU A 20 -3.55 -28.67 12.90
N VAL A 21 -2.45 -29.21 13.42
CA VAL A 21 -1.13 -28.54 13.36
C VAL A 21 -0.66 -28.41 11.91
N ALA A 22 -0.81 -29.45 11.09
CA ALA A 22 -0.47 -29.40 9.67
C ALA A 22 -1.33 -28.38 8.91
N LEU A 23 -2.63 -28.33 9.20
CA LEU A 23 -3.54 -27.33 8.61
C LEU A 23 -3.18 -25.91 9.05
N ALA A 24 -2.92 -25.70 10.35
CA ALA A 24 -2.49 -24.41 10.87
C ALA A 24 -1.18 -23.95 10.21
N PHE A 25 -0.21 -24.86 10.06
CA PHE A 25 1.06 -24.57 9.40
C PHE A 25 0.87 -24.25 7.91
N LEU A 26 0.00 -25.00 7.21
CA LEU A 26 -0.39 -24.70 5.83
C LEU A 26 -1.04 -23.32 5.70
N LEU A 27 -1.96 -22.97 6.61
CA LEU A 27 -2.59 -21.64 6.63
C LEU A 27 -1.56 -20.54 6.89
N THR A 28 -0.60 -20.75 7.81
CA THR A 28 0.51 -19.82 8.03
C THR A 28 1.35 -19.61 6.77
N LEU A 29 1.68 -20.69 6.04
CA LEU A 29 2.43 -20.61 4.79
C LEU A 29 1.65 -19.86 3.70
N VAL A 30 0.34 -20.10 3.58
CA VAL A 30 -0.52 -19.39 2.65
C VAL A 30 -0.56 -17.90 2.99
N VAL A 31 -0.78 -17.54 4.25
CA VAL A 31 -0.77 -16.14 4.71
C VAL A 31 0.58 -15.49 4.42
N PHE A 32 1.69 -16.19 4.68
CA PHE A 32 3.03 -15.66 4.43
C PHE A 32 3.29 -15.44 2.93
N TRP A 33 2.83 -16.35 2.07
CA TRP A 33 2.94 -16.19 0.61
C TRP A 33 2.08 -15.02 0.10
N ASP A 34 0.89 -14.83 0.65
CA ASP A 34 -0.06 -13.82 0.20
C ASP A 34 0.35 -12.39 0.62
N ARG A 35 1.28 -12.25 1.57
CA ARG A 35 1.79 -10.93 2.00
C ARG A 35 2.37 -10.08 0.86
N GLY A 36 2.84 -10.69 -0.22
CA GLY A 36 3.33 -9.97 -1.39
C GLY A 36 2.28 -9.71 -2.48
N ARG A 37 1.05 -10.24 -2.34
CA ARG A 37 0.03 -10.20 -3.41
C ARG A 37 -1.25 -9.56 -2.93
N VAL A 38 -1.90 -8.83 -3.83
CA VAL A 38 -3.25 -8.33 -3.62
C VAL A 38 -4.22 -9.44 -4.01
N THR A 39 -5.09 -9.81 -3.08
CA THR A 39 -6.11 -10.82 -3.32
C THR A 39 -7.27 -10.24 -4.13
N THR A 40 -8.01 -11.10 -4.84
CA THR A 40 -9.21 -10.67 -5.57
C THR A 40 -10.27 -10.05 -4.64
N ALA A 41 -10.37 -10.53 -3.40
CA ALA A 41 -11.31 -10.00 -2.42
C ALA A 41 -10.92 -8.58 -1.99
N GLU A 42 -9.65 -8.35 -1.62
CA GLU A 42 -9.14 -7.00 -1.30
C GLU A 42 -9.37 -6.02 -2.46
N ALA A 43 -9.07 -6.44 -3.68
CA ALA A 43 -9.24 -5.60 -4.87
C ALA A 43 -10.71 -5.24 -5.16
N GLU A 44 -11.64 -6.16 -4.90
CA GLU A 44 -13.08 -5.96 -5.09
C GLU A 44 -13.68 -5.03 -4.02
N ASP A 45 -13.28 -5.20 -2.76
CA ASP A 45 -13.67 -4.32 -1.66
C ASP A 45 -13.19 -2.87 -1.89
N ARG A 46 -12.10 -2.72 -2.65
CA ARG A 46 -11.45 -1.45 -2.95
C ARG A 46 -11.63 -0.98 -4.39
N LYS A 47 -12.64 -1.45 -5.12
CA LYS A 47 -12.79 -1.18 -6.55
C LYS A 47 -12.93 0.29 -6.95
N TYR A 48 -13.41 1.16 -6.06
CA TYR A 48 -13.61 2.59 -6.32
C TYR A 48 -12.52 3.48 -5.72
N GLN A 49 -11.61 2.89 -4.94
CA GLN A 49 -10.48 3.56 -4.32
C GLN A 49 -9.31 3.61 -5.30
N LEU A 50 -8.39 4.56 -5.08
CA LEU A 50 -7.18 4.71 -5.86
C LEU A 50 -6.33 3.44 -5.85
N LEU A 51 -6.13 2.88 -4.64
CA LEU A 51 -5.28 1.72 -4.38
C LEU A 51 -6.14 0.47 -4.23
N ASP A 52 -5.75 -0.61 -4.92
CA ASP A 52 -6.48 -1.90 -4.87
C ASP A 52 -6.18 -2.73 -3.61
N ALA A 53 -5.19 -2.32 -2.83
CA ALA A 53 -4.92 -2.82 -1.49
C ALA A 53 -4.38 -1.71 -0.59
N TRP A 54 -4.66 -1.83 0.71
CA TRP A 54 -4.15 -0.94 1.75
C TRP A 54 -3.82 -1.76 2.99
N ARG A 55 -2.59 -1.65 3.47
CA ARG A 55 -2.07 -2.40 4.62
C ARG A 55 -1.31 -1.45 5.53
N PRO A 56 -2.00 -0.75 6.45
CA PRO A 56 -1.39 0.32 7.24
C PRO A 56 -0.22 -0.19 8.11
N ASP A 57 -0.32 -1.42 8.60
CA ASP A 57 0.73 -2.07 9.39
C ASP A 57 1.99 -2.40 8.58
N ASP A 58 1.87 -2.48 7.25
CA ASP A 58 3.00 -2.75 6.36
C ASP A 58 3.62 -1.47 5.81
N ILE A 59 3.04 -0.28 6.04
CA ILE A 59 3.60 0.99 5.57
C ILE A 59 4.99 1.17 6.18
N THR A 60 6.00 1.29 5.30
CA THR A 60 7.40 1.49 5.67
C THR A 60 7.94 2.84 5.21
N ARG A 61 7.47 3.34 4.05
CA ARG A 61 7.99 4.59 3.47
C ARG A 61 6.95 5.27 2.58
N LEU A 62 6.90 6.59 2.68
CA LEU A 62 6.16 7.48 1.79
C LEU A 62 7.12 8.56 1.29
N ASP A 63 7.34 8.64 -0.02
CA ASP A 63 8.17 9.66 -0.67
C ASP A 63 7.28 10.57 -1.50
N MET A 64 7.32 11.87 -1.23
CA MET A 64 6.49 12.86 -1.90
C MET A 64 7.39 13.94 -2.47
N SER A 65 7.15 14.29 -3.74
CA SER A 65 7.83 15.41 -4.39
C SER A 65 6.81 16.36 -4.99
N PHE A 66 6.93 17.65 -4.67
CA PHE A 66 6.07 18.75 -5.10
C PHE A 66 6.96 19.84 -5.68
N GLY A 67 7.08 19.87 -7.02
CA GLY A 67 8.09 20.71 -7.66
C GLY A 67 9.51 20.40 -7.14
N ASP A 68 10.12 21.38 -6.50
CA ASP A 68 11.45 21.36 -5.88
C ASP A 68 11.46 20.91 -4.40
N ARG A 69 10.28 20.78 -3.78
CA ARG A 69 10.15 20.26 -2.42
C ARG A 69 10.07 18.74 -2.45
N ARG A 70 10.91 18.08 -1.64
CA ARG A 70 10.84 16.62 -1.41
C ARG A 70 10.73 16.33 0.08
N VAL A 71 9.75 15.49 0.41
CA VAL A 71 9.42 15.05 1.76
C VAL A 71 9.41 13.53 1.77
N VAL A 72 10.11 12.93 2.72
CA VAL A 72 10.13 11.48 2.92
C VAL A 72 9.68 11.19 4.34
N VAL A 73 8.68 10.33 4.47
CA VAL A 73 8.24 9.76 5.75
C VAL A 73 8.69 8.32 5.80
N GLU A 74 9.38 7.93 6.86
CA GLU A 74 9.77 6.54 7.14
C GLU A 74 9.11 6.09 8.45
N ALA A 75 8.44 4.93 8.43
CA ALA A 75 7.86 4.35 9.62
C ALA A 75 8.94 3.60 10.40
N GLU A 76 9.27 4.07 11.61
CA GLU A 76 10.22 3.40 12.49
C GLU A 76 9.49 2.39 13.36
N ARG A 77 9.88 1.12 13.25
CA ARG A 77 9.23 0.01 13.94
C ARG A 77 10.22 -0.78 14.79
N GLU A 78 9.81 -1.11 16.01
CA GLU A 78 10.53 -2.01 16.91
C GLU A 78 9.65 -3.24 17.18
N GLU A 79 10.21 -4.44 16.98
CA GLU A 79 9.48 -5.71 17.11
C GLU A 79 8.16 -5.77 16.29
N GLY A 80 8.09 -5.03 15.18
CA GLY A 80 6.92 -4.93 14.30
C GLY A 80 5.89 -3.85 14.70
N VAL A 81 6.07 -3.22 15.87
CA VAL A 81 5.20 -2.15 16.36
C VAL A 81 5.72 -0.80 15.89
N LEU A 82 4.82 0.06 15.37
CA LEU A 82 5.15 1.44 15.02
C LEU A 82 5.54 2.20 16.30
N VAL A 83 6.76 2.73 16.31
CA VAL A 83 7.29 3.54 17.41
C VAL A 83 7.08 5.02 17.13
N ARG A 84 7.40 5.46 15.90
CA ARG A 84 7.23 6.85 15.43
C ARG A 84 7.39 6.95 13.92
N TYR A 85 7.07 8.12 13.39
CA TYR A 85 7.45 8.49 12.03
C TYR A 85 8.71 9.36 12.02
N ARG A 86 9.65 9.05 11.12
CA ARG A 86 10.77 9.91 10.78
C ARG A 86 10.41 10.75 9.56
N LEU A 87 10.48 12.06 9.68
CA LEU A 87 10.24 13.00 8.58
C LEU A 87 11.57 13.56 8.08
N ILE A 88 11.84 13.42 6.79
CA ILE A 88 13.05 13.92 6.13
C ILE A 88 12.62 14.94 5.08
N GLU A 89 13.06 16.18 5.23
CA GLU A 89 12.79 17.27 4.30
C GLU A 89 14.11 17.92 3.89
N GLY A 90 14.31 18.12 2.58
CA GLY A 90 15.56 18.69 2.06
C GLY A 90 16.82 17.90 2.45
N GLY A 91 16.68 16.59 2.71
CA GLY A 91 17.77 15.69 3.11
C GLY A 91 18.13 15.76 4.60
N LYS A 92 17.34 16.42 5.44
CA LYS A 92 17.53 16.48 6.89
C LYS A 92 16.30 15.93 7.61
N GLU A 93 16.54 15.22 8.70
CA GLU A 93 15.48 14.83 9.62
C GLU A 93 14.94 16.10 10.32
N VAL A 94 13.63 16.23 10.33
CA VAL A 94 12.88 17.32 10.96
C VAL A 94 11.83 16.71 11.90
N GLU A 95 11.27 17.54 12.79
CA GLU A 95 10.20 17.10 13.68
C GLU A 95 8.97 16.67 12.86
N ALA A 96 8.51 15.45 13.10
CA ALA A 96 7.36 14.89 12.42
C ALA A 96 6.07 15.34 13.09
N ASP A 97 5.17 15.96 12.32
CA ASP A 97 3.78 16.12 12.73
C ASP A 97 3.05 14.81 12.43
N GLU A 98 2.95 13.94 13.44
CA GLU A 98 2.30 12.63 13.31
C GLU A 98 0.85 12.74 12.87
N GLN A 99 0.13 13.76 13.34
CA GLN A 99 -1.26 13.98 12.99
C GLN A 99 -1.40 14.35 11.50
N ALA A 100 -0.50 15.19 10.97
CA ALA A 100 -0.48 15.51 9.55
C ALA A 100 -0.15 14.29 8.68
N ILE A 101 0.80 13.46 9.11
CA ILE A 101 1.17 12.21 8.42
C ILE A 101 -0.02 11.25 8.38
N GLU A 102 -0.70 11.05 9.51
CA GLU A 102 -1.87 10.18 9.59
C GLU A 102 -3.03 10.67 8.72
N GLN A 103 -3.28 11.98 8.69
CA GLN A 103 -4.29 12.57 7.80
C GLN A 103 -3.96 12.36 6.32
N TYR A 104 -2.67 12.47 5.96
CA TYR A 104 -2.23 12.21 4.60
C TYR A 104 -2.40 10.73 4.21
N LEU A 105 -2.00 9.82 5.09
CA LEU A 105 -2.19 8.38 4.89
C LEU A 105 -3.68 8.01 4.79
N ALA A 106 -4.54 8.58 5.64
CA ALA A 106 -5.98 8.40 5.56
C ALA A 106 -6.56 8.91 4.22
N SER A 107 -6.01 10.00 3.67
CA SER A 107 -6.40 10.53 2.36
C SER A 107 -6.03 9.58 1.21
N LEU A 108 -4.87 8.92 1.29
CA LEU A 108 -4.50 7.86 0.35
C LEU A 108 -5.37 6.61 0.51
N GLU A 109 -5.67 6.22 1.74
CA GLU A 109 -6.52 5.07 2.06
C GLU A 109 -7.93 5.24 1.51
N LEU A 110 -8.55 6.39 1.74
CA LEU A 110 -9.94 6.65 1.42
C LEU A 110 -10.11 7.35 0.06
N GLY A 111 -9.01 7.69 -0.60
CA GLY A 111 -9.00 8.38 -1.88
C GLY A 111 -9.81 7.61 -2.92
N MET A 112 -10.83 8.25 -3.47
CA MET A 112 -11.67 7.71 -4.54
C MET A 112 -11.44 8.47 -5.84
N TYR A 113 -11.42 7.75 -6.96
CA TYR A 113 -11.42 8.36 -8.27
C TYR A 113 -12.85 8.65 -8.75
N GLN A 114 -12.99 9.63 -9.63
CA GLN A 114 -14.27 9.99 -10.26
C GLN A 114 -14.57 9.11 -11.48
N ARG A 115 -13.54 8.89 -12.31
CA ARG A 115 -13.60 8.00 -13.46
C ARG A 115 -12.22 7.51 -13.87
N ARG A 116 -12.20 6.40 -14.63
CA ARG A 116 -11.01 5.94 -15.35
C ARG A 116 -10.83 6.72 -16.64
N VAL A 117 -9.58 6.84 -17.07
CA VAL A 117 -9.17 7.51 -18.30
C VAL A 117 -8.42 6.49 -19.14
N GLU A 118 -8.80 6.37 -20.39
CA GLU A 118 -8.18 5.48 -21.37
C GLU A 118 -7.98 6.26 -22.66
N GLY A 119 -6.89 5.98 -23.38
CA GLY A 119 -6.64 6.56 -24.71
C GLY A 119 -6.09 7.99 -24.74
N LEU A 120 -5.75 8.58 -23.59
CA LEU A 120 -4.99 9.84 -23.51
C LEU A 120 -3.51 9.55 -23.26
N GLY A 121 -2.63 10.36 -23.85
CA GLY A 121 -1.19 10.32 -23.58
C GLY A 121 -0.77 11.11 -22.34
N ASP A 122 0.44 10.84 -21.84
CA ASP A 122 1.02 11.51 -20.66
C ASP A 122 1.04 13.04 -20.83
N ALA A 123 1.44 13.55 -22.00
CA ALA A 123 1.44 14.97 -22.32
C ALA A 123 0.05 15.62 -22.18
N GLU A 124 -1.00 14.96 -22.67
CA GLU A 124 -2.38 15.48 -22.61
C GLU A 124 -2.92 15.51 -21.18
N MET A 125 -2.48 14.56 -20.36
CA MET A 125 -2.82 14.50 -18.94
C MET A 125 -1.90 15.37 -18.07
N GLY A 126 -0.84 15.97 -18.63
CA GLY A 126 0.16 16.73 -17.88
C GLY A 126 1.08 15.87 -16.99
N LEU A 127 1.27 14.60 -17.32
CA LEU A 127 2.09 13.65 -16.55
C LEU A 127 3.59 13.66 -16.95
N ASP A 128 3.94 14.33 -18.05
CA ASP A 128 5.34 14.58 -18.43
C ASP A 128 6.03 15.59 -17.50
N ALA A 129 5.24 16.49 -16.92
CA ALA A 129 5.66 17.47 -15.92
C ALA A 129 4.67 17.45 -14.74
N PRO A 130 4.68 16.37 -13.93
CA PRO A 130 3.68 16.18 -12.90
C PRO A 130 3.79 17.25 -11.82
N ARG A 131 2.65 17.69 -11.30
CA ARG A 131 2.56 18.62 -10.15
C ARG A 131 3.13 18.01 -8.89
N ALA A 132 2.88 16.70 -8.73
CA ALA A 132 3.39 15.92 -7.63
C ALA A 132 3.65 14.48 -8.04
N THR A 133 4.63 13.87 -7.39
CA THR A 133 4.87 12.43 -7.45
C THR A 133 4.90 11.86 -6.05
N ILE A 134 4.19 10.75 -5.83
CA ILE A 134 4.07 10.11 -4.54
C ILE A 134 4.45 8.63 -4.71
N SER A 135 5.38 8.13 -3.90
CA SER A 135 5.71 6.71 -3.84
C SER A 135 5.40 6.17 -2.45
N LEU A 136 4.59 5.12 -2.38
CA LEU A 136 4.18 4.48 -1.13
C LEU A 136 4.70 3.03 -1.12
N ALA A 137 5.42 2.67 -0.06
CA ALA A 137 5.87 1.31 0.20
C ALA A 137 5.13 0.70 1.39
N MET A 138 4.53 -0.47 1.17
CA MET A 138 3.79 -1.29 2.13
C MET A 138 4.36 -2.72 2.12
N GLY A 139 5.46 -2.95 2.84
CA GLY A 139 6.20 -4.20 2.77
C GLY A 139 6.69 -4.49 1.34
N GLU A 140 6.24 -5.60 0.75
CA GLU A 140 6.55 -5.96 -0.65
C GLU A 140 5.64 -5.26 -1.68
N LEU A 141 4.52 -4.68 -1.23
CA LEU A 141 3.58 -3.94 -2.09
C LEU A 141 4.03 -2.49 -2.23
N GLY A 142 4.04 -1.97 -3.45
CA GLY A 142 4.42 -0.59 -3.72
C GLY A 142 3.50 0.09 -4.72
N TYR A 143 3.29 1.39 -4.54
CA TYR A 143 2.57 2.25 -5.47
C TYR A 143 3.39 3.48 -5.83
N ALA A 144 3.28 3.91 -7.07
CA ALA A 144 3.76 5.19 -7.56
C ALA A 144 2.58 5.96 -8.17
N LEU A 145 2.39 7.19 -7.72
CA LEU A 145 1.34 8.08 -8.18
C LEU A 145 1.97 9.31 -8.82
N ARG A 146 1.39 9.76 -9.94
CA ARG A 146 1.76 11.01 -10.61
C ARG A 146 0.52 11.87 -10.78
N ILE A 147 0.54 13.09 -10.24
CA ILE A 147 -0.55 14.06 -10.37
C ILE A 147 -0.25 14.96 -11.56
N GLY A 148 -1.12 14.91 -12.57
CA GLY A 148 -0.97 15.67 -13.80
C GLY A 148 -1.65 17.04 -13.77
N GLY A 149 -2.04 17.50 -14.95
CA GLY A 149 -2.78 18.74 -15.16
C GLY A 149 -4.26 18.64 -14.77
N ASP A 150 -4.96 19.76 -14.95
CA ASP A 150 -6.40 19.85 -14.64
C ASP A 150 -7.22 18.95 -15.56
N ALA A 151 -8.21 18.28 -14.98
CA ALA A 151 -9.19 17.53 -15.74
C ALA A 151 -10.34 18.46 -16.17
N PRO A 152 -10.94 18.28 -17.36
CA PRO A 152 -12.05 19.13 -17.81
C PRO A 152 -13.26 19.13 -16.87
N LYS A 153 -13.55 17.98 -16.25
CA LYS A 153 -14.61 17.76 -15.26
C LYS A 153 -14.18 16.68 -14.25
N PRO A 154 -14.57 16.77 -12.97
CA PRO A 154 -15.26 17.90 -12.34
C PRO A 154 -14.36 19.12 -12.18
N ASP A 155 -14.94 20.30 -11.95
CA ASP A 155 -14.19 21.55 -11.78
C ASP A 155 -13.19 21.43 -10.62
N GLY A 156 -11.95 21.86 -10.84
CA GLY A 156 -10.85 21.71 -9.89
C GLY A 156 -10.34 20.29 -9.72
N GLY A 157 -10.77 19.34 -10.55
CA GLY A 157 -10.21 17.99 -10.62
C GLY A 157 -8.90 17.94 -11.41
N ALA A 158 -8.17 16.84 -11.27
CA ALA A 158 -6.92 16.60 -11.98
C ALA A 158 -6.81 15.17 -12.50
N TYR A 159 -5.95 14.98 -13.49
CA TYR A 159 -5.52 13.65 -13.90
C TYR A 159 -4.55 13.06 -12.87
N LEU A 160 -4.67 11.76 -12.64
CA LEU A 160 -3.83 10.99 -11.74
C LEU A 160 -3.45 9.68 -12.41
N GLU A 161 -2.16 9.37 -12.46
CA GLU A 161 -1.69 8.01 -12.70
C GLU A 161 -1.47 7.30 -11.37
N VAL A 162 -1.88 6.04 -11.30
CA VAL A 162 -1.54 5.11 -10.23
C VAL A 162 -0.88 3.89 -10.86
N LYS A 163 0.34 3.58 -10.44
CA LYS A 163 1.10 2.40 -10.83
C LYS A 163 1.35 1.52 -9.62
N GLY A 164 0.99 0.25 -9.68
CA GLY A 164 1.22 -0.71 -8.61
C GLY A 164 0.06 -1.70 -8.44
N GLY A 165 0.16 -2.55 -7.42
CA GLY A 165 -0.88 -3.54 -7.11
C GLY A 165 -1.16 -4.52 -8.25
N THR A 166 -2.38 -5.04 -8.30
CA THR A 166 -2.85 -5.93 -9.39
C THR A 166 -3.33 -5.17 -10.61
N ARG A 167 -3.65 -3.89 -10.47
CA ARG A 167 -4.14 -3.04 -11.56
C ARG A 167 -3.05 -2.61 -12.54
N GLY A 168 -1.77 -2.75 -12.19
CA GLY A 168 -0.67 -2.29 -13.03
C GLY A 168 -0.64 -0.75 -13.08
N THR A 169 -0.63 -0.16 -14.28
CA THR A 169 -0.73 1.30 -14.45
C THR A 169 -2.14 1.67 -14.89
N VAL A 170 -2.79 2.56 -14.16
CA VAL A 170 -4.14 3.06 -14.46
C VAL A 170 -4.18 4.58 -14.33
N HIS A 171 -4.92 5.21 -15.23
CA HIS A 171 -5.18 6.65 -15.20
C HIS A 171 -6.59 6.94 -14.72
N TYR A 172 -6.70 7.97 -13.88
CA TYR A 172 -7.92 8.40 -13.23
C TYR A 172 -8.11 9.90 -13.36
N VAL A 173 -9.35 10.33 -13.15
CA VAL A 173 -9.65 11.70 -12.73
C VAL A 173 -9.98 11.68 -11.25
N ILE A 174 -9.36 12.58 -10.49
CA ILE A 174 -9.69 12.85 -9.08
C ILE A 174 -10.38 14.20 -8.94
N GLY A 175 -11.22 14.34 -7.91
CA GLY A 175 -11.90 15.60 -7.61
C GLY A 175 -11.05 16.56 -6.78
N ALA A 176 -11.46 17.82 -6.72
CA ALA A 176 -10.76 18.88 -5.98
C ALA A 176 -10.45 18.56 -4.50
N PRO A 177 -11.34 17.90 -3.72
CA PRO A 177 -11.02 17.59 -2.31
C PRO A 177 -9.82 16.64 -2.17
N LEU A 178 -9.77 15.59 -3.00
CA LEU A 178 -8.67 14.63 -2.99
C LEU A 178 -7.40 15.25 -3.58
N LEU A 179 -7.51 16.06 -4.63
CA LEU A 179 -6.39 16.80 -5.19
C LEU A 179 -5.75 17.71 -4.14
N GLY A 180 -6.57 18.47 -3.40
CA GLY A 180 -6.10 19.32 -2.31
C GLY A 180 -5.37 18.52 -1.24
N ALA A 181 -5.94 17.41 -0.79
CA ALA A 181 -5.32 16.55 0.23
C ALA A 181 -3.97 15.96 -0.21
N LEU A 182 -3.82 15.63 -1.50
CA LEU A 182 -2.58 15.05 -2.02
C LEU A 182 -1.47 16.08 -2.29
N LEU A 183 -1.81 17.38 -2.35
CA LEU A 183 -0.88 18.49 -2.63
C LEU A 183 -0.51 19.32 -1.39
N LEU A 184 -0.92 18.90 -0.18
CA LEU A 184 -0.64 19.57 1.09
C LEU A 184 0.86 19.63 1.44
#